data_AF-A0A3P6EFP7-F1
#
_entry.id   AF-A0A3P6EFP7-F1
#
_cell.length_a   1.000
_cell.length_b   1.000
_cell.length_c   1.000
_cell.angle_alpha   90.00
_cell.angle_beta   90.00
_cell.angle_gamma   90.00
#
_symmetry.space_group_name_H-M   'P 1'
#
loop_
_entity.id
_entity.type
_entity.pdbx_description
1 polymer ?
#
loop_
_entity_poly.entity_id
_entity_poly.type
_entity_poly.pdbx_seq_one_letter_code
_entity_poly.pdbx_strand_id
1 'polypeptide(L)'
;MSCWLLHILIISFLHLISPSSQQETSFVYENFSSQENLYLDKSAKVLPSGLLQLTSASDHQIGHAFYKKPIQFSSSGPVSFSTHFVCAIVPRKGTEGGHGIAFLVSPSMDFSHAQAKRFLGAFNASTNGSQVLAVELDTLWNPEFKDTKSNHVGIDVNNPISIGVAPASYYSDMNRKNESINLLSGKPVQVWVDYDGTMLNVSIAPLKVKKPSRPLLSHPINLSEIFPNRTKLFVGFSAATGNAVSGHYIIWWSFSTSRGSLQPLDISRLVEVPHSSAPHKKLPIILLVCLTFVVFSLLA
;
A
#
# COMPACT_ATOMS: atom_id res chain seq x y z
N MET A 1 -2.15 -47.43 46.05
CA MET A 1 -1.91 -46.84 44.72
C MET A 1 -0.82 -45.79 44.88
N SER A 2 0.32 -45.99 44.23
CA SER A 2 1.62 -45.42 44.64
C SER A 2 1.73 -43.92 44.32
N CYS A 3 2.33 -43.17 45.25
CA CYS A 3 2.64 -41.74 45.14
C CYS A 3 3.37 -41.38 43.83
N TRP A 4 4.09 -42.35 43.25
CA TRP A 4 4.79 -42.27 41.98
C TRP A 4 3.87 -42.11 40.77
N LEU A 5 2.69 -42.75 40.76
CA LEU A 5 1.69 -42.58 39.68
C LEU A 5 1.11 -41.17 39.68
N LEU A 6 0.92 -40.57 40.86
CA LEU A 6 0.45 -39.19 41.01
C LEU A 6 1.48 -38.19 40.47
N HIS A 7 2.78 -38.41 40.73
CA HIS A 7 3.86 -37.56 40.22
C HIS A 7 4.00 -37.66 38.69
N ILE A 8 3.87 -38.87 38.13
CA ILE A 8 3.87 -39.07 36.66
C ILE A 8 2.67 -38.37 36.01
N LEU A 9 1.48 -38.46 36.63
CA LEU A 9 0.29 -37.74 36.17
C LEU A 9 0.46 -36.22 36.24
N ILE A 10 1.02 -35.69 37.32
CA ILE A 10 1.25 -34.24 37.47
C ILE A 10 2.27 -33.72 36.44
N ILE A 11 3.37 -34.45 36.20
CA ILE A 11 4.37 -34.09 35.18
C ILE A 11 3.77 -34.19 33.76
N SER A 12 2.93 -35.22 33.51
CA SER A 12 2.18 -35.37 32.26
C SER A 12 1.19 -34.22 32.03
N PHE A 13 0.50 -33.76 33.07
CA PHE A 13 -0.40 -32.60 32.98
C PHE A 13 0.36 -31.28 32.79
N LEU A 14 1.55 -31.13 33.39
CA LEU A 14 2.41 -29.96 33.19
C LEU A 14 3.02 -29.89 31.78
N HIS A 15 3.23 -31.01 31.10
CA HIS A 15 3.65 -31.05 29.69
C HIS A 15 2.50 -30.86 28.68
N LEU A 16 1.25 -31.02 29.10
CA LEU A 16 0.06 -30.76 28.27
C LEU A 16 -0.36 -29.28 28.26
N ILE A 17 0.14 -28.48 29.21
CA ILE A 17 -0.06 -27.03 29.24
C ILE A 17 1.11 -26.38 28.50
N SER A 18 1.12 -26.51 27.18
CA SER A 18 1.86 -25.54 26.36
C SER A 18 1.01 -24.29 26.27
N PRO A 19 1.38 -23.15 26.88
CA PRO A 19 0.72 -21.90 26.56
C PRO A 19 0.92 -21.68 25.06
N SER A 20 -0.18 -21.70 24.30
CA SER A 20 -0.15 -21.25 22.91
C SER A 20 0.17 -19.76 22.95
N SER A 21 1.46 -19.40 22.88
CA SER A 21 1.84 -18.00 22.71
C SER A 21 1.43 -17.62 21.30
N GLN A 22 0.44 -16.73 21.18
CA GLN A 22 0.11 -16.12 19.90
C GLN A 22 1.39 -15.48 19.36
N GLN A 23 1.90 -15.98 18.23
CA GLN A 23 3.13 -15.46 17.66
C GLN A 23 2.81 -14.10 17.05
N GLU A 24 3.10 -13.03 17.81
CA GLU A 24 2.95 -11.66 17.33
C GLU A 24 3.75 -11.50 16.04
N THR A 25 3.10 -11.00 14.99
CA THR A 25 3.77 -10.69 13.74
C THR A 25 4.04 -9.20 13.72
N SER A 26 5.32 -8.83 13.75
CA SER A 26 5.77 -7.44 13.60
C SER A 26 6.98 -7.38 12.67
N PHE A 27 7.02 -6.39 11.80
CA PHE A 27 8.15 -6.13 10.92
C PHE A 27 8.24 -4.66 10.52
N VAL A 28 9.44 -4.29 10.04
CA VAL A 28 9.72 -3.00 9.42
C VAL A 28 10.64 -3.19 8.22
N TYR A 29 10.28 -2.54 7.11
CA TYR A 29 11.11 -2.32 5.95
C TYR A 29 11.52 -0.85 5.96
N GLU A 30 12.70 -0.56 6.55
CA GLU A 30 13.32 0.77 6.50
C GLU A 30 13.66 1.18 5.06
N ASN A 31 13.99 0.16 4.27
CA ASN A 31 14.04 0.12 2.82
C ASN A 31 13.82 -1.34 2.40
N PHE A 32 13.80 -1.61 1.09
CA PHE A 32 13.50 -2.93 0.53
C PHE A 32 14.73 -3.67 -0.01
N SER A 33 15.95 -3.22 0.29
CA SER A 33 17.19 -3.85 -0.20
C SER A 33 17.33 -5.30 0.24
N SER A 34 16.83 -5.65 1.43
CA SER A 34 16.68 -7.05 1.88
C SER A 34 15.29 -7.57 1.54
N GLN A 35 15.23 -8.64 0.74
CA GLN A 35 13.98 -9.23 0.24
C GLN A 35 13.62 -10.57 0.91
N GLU A 36 14.26 -10.92 2.03
CA GLU A 36 14.16 -12.24 2.67
C GLU A 36 12.70 -12.67 2.89
N ASN A 37 11.85 -11.74 3.37
CA ASN A 37 10.42 -11.98 3.61
C ASN A 37 9.48 -11.23 2.66
N LEU A 38 9.99 -10.75 1.52
CA LEU A 38 9.19 -10.01 0.52
C LEU A 38 8.91 -10.90 -0.69
N TYR A 39 7.63 -11.08 -1.02
CA TYR A 39 7.16 -11.70 -2.26
C TYR A 39 6.80 -10.60 -3.25
N LEU A 40 7.22 -10.74 -4.51
CA LEU A 40 6.96 -9.79 -5.59
C LEU A 40 6.33 -10.53 -6.75
N ASP A 41 5.28 -9.96 -7.34
CA ASP A 41 4.62 -10.49 -8.54
C ASP A 41 4.42 -9.40 -9.61
N LYS A 42 4.29 -9.86 -10.86
CA LYS A 42 4.11 -9.05 -12.07
C LYS A 42 5.23 -8.01 -12.25
N SER A 43 4.90 -6.73 -12.29
CA SER A 43 5.88 -5.66 -12.54
C SER A 43 6.59 -5.15 -11.28
N ALA A 44 6.23 -5.65 -10.10
CA ALA A 44 6.82 -5.19 -8.85
C ALA A 44 8.29 -5.60 -8.74
N LYS A 45 9.13 -4.64 -8.34
CA LYS A 45 10.58 -4.84 -8.17
C LYS A 45 11.16 -3.90 -7.14
N VAL A 46 12.28 -4.30 -6.54
CA VAL A 46 13.09 -3.40 -5.72
C VAL A 46 14.12 -2.71 -6.61
N LEU A 47 14.19 -1.38 -6.54
CA LEU A 47 15.18 -0.58 -7.25
C LEU A 47 16.55 -0.65 -6.56
N PRO A 48 17.66 -0.38 -7.26
CA PRO A 48 18.99 -0.29 -6.64
C PRO A 48 19.07 0.72 -5.48
N SER A 49 18.18 1.72 -5.47
CA SER A 49 18.06 2.69 -4.38
C SER A 49 17.41 2.12 -3.11
N GLY A 50 16.86 0.90 -3.14
CA GLY A 50 16.13 0.29 -2.03
C GLY A 50 14.64 0.62 -1.97
N LEU A 51 14.09 1.31 -2.98
CA LEU A 51 12.64 1.55 -3.10
C LEU A 51 11.92 0.32 -3.67
N LEU A 52 10.74 0.01 -3.13
CA LEU A 52 9.82 -0.94 -3.76
C LEU A 52 8.98 -0.21 -4.81
N GLN A 53 9.19 -0.54 -6.09
CA GLN A 53 8.38 -0.04 -7.19
C GLN A 53 7.34 -1.11 -7.54
N LEU A 54 6.05 -0.82 -7.37
CA LEU A 54 4.95 -1.72 -7.74
C LEU A 54 4.73 -1.69 -9.26
N THR A 55 4.64 -0.50 -9.86
CA THR A 55 4.64 -0.36 -11.32
C THR A 55 5.58 0.77 -11.75
N SER A 56 6.02 0.70 -13.00
CA SER A 56 6.60 1.85 -13.68
C SER A 56 5.50 2.69 -14.34
N ALA A 57 5.84 3.87 -14.86
CA ALA A 57 4.90 4.68 -15.63
C ALA A 57 4.77 4.19 -17.09
N SER A 58 4.55 2.89 -17.24
CA SER A 58 4.26 2.18 -18.49
C SER A 58 2.79 1.74 -18.48
N ASP A 59 2.22 1.52 -19.66
CA ASP A 59 0.79 1.24 -19.81
C ASP A 59 0.44 -0.18 -19.32
N HIS A 60 -0.78 -0.32 -18.77
CA HIS A 60 -1.40 -1.62 -18.44
C HIS A 60 -0.58 -2.57 -17.55
N GLN A 61 0.21 -2.02 -16.62
CA GLN A 61 0.95 -2.81 -15.64
C GLN A 61 0.09 -3.15 -14.42
N ILE A 62 0.44 -4.27 -13.80
CA ILE A 62 0.00 -4.66 -12.46
C ILE A 62 1.27 -4.96 -11.67
N GLY A 63 1.31 -4.64 -10.40
CA GLY A 63 2.38 -5.04 -9.51
C GLY A 63 1.86 -5.38 -8.12
N HIS A 64 2.41 -6.44 -7.54
CA HIS A 64 2.09 -6.86 -6.19
C HIS A 64 3.33 -7.07 -5.35
N ALA A 65 3.23 -6.73 -4.08
CA ALA A 65 4.26 -7.03 -3.11
C ALA A 65 3.63 -7.48 -1.79
N PHE A 66 4.03 -8.62 -1.25
CA PHE A 66 3.46 -9.18 -0.03
C PHE A 66 4.54 -9.55 0.98
N TYR A 67 4.21 -9.44 2.26
CA TYR A 67 4.98 -10.09 3.31
C TYR A 67 4.72 -11.60 3.27
N LYS A 68 5.79 -12.40 3.11
CA LYS A 68 5.71 -13.85 2.86
C LYS A 68 5.09 -14.64 4.02
N LYS A 69 5.27 -14.19 5.26
CA LYS A 69 4.76 -14.93 6.42
C LYS A 69 3.33 -14.50 6.70
N PRO A 70 2.36 -15.44 6.74
CA PRO A 70 0.98 -15.09 7.01
C PRO A 70 0.81 -14.65 8.47
N ILE A 71 -0.09 -13.70 8.66
CA ILE A 71 -0.64 -13.33 9.96
C ILE A 71 -1.60 -14.44 10.39
N GLN A 72 -1.39 -14.97 11.59
CA GLN A 72 -2.24 -16.01 12.15
C GLN A 72 -3.40 -15.40 12.94
N PHE A 73 -4.61 -15.77 12.57
CA PHE A 73 -5.84 -15.40 13.26
C PHE A 73 -6.27 -16.62 14.09
N SER A 74 -6.19 -16.52 15.43
CA SER A 74 -6.67 -17.58 16.31
C SER A 74 -8.19 -17.47 16.49
N SER A 75 -8.82 -18.59 16.82
CA SER A 75 -10.22 -18.65 17.23
C SER A 75 -10.48 -18.12 18.66
N SER A 76 -9.43 -17.71 19.39
CA SER A 76 -9.48 -17.40 20.82
C SER A 76 -9.60 -15.91 21.17
N GLY A 77 -9.63 -15.01 20.18
CA GLY A 77 -9.85 -13.57 20.42
C GLY A 77 -9.90 -12.73 19.14
N PRO A 78 -10.45 -11.50 19.22
CA PRO A 78 -10.47 -10.57 18.09
C PRO A 78 -9.05 -10.16 17.71
N VAL A 79 -8.70 -10.27 16.42
CA VAL A 79 -7.37 -9.91 15.94
C VAL A 79 -7.33 -8.44 15.58
N SER A 80 -6.39 -7.72 16.17
CA SER A 80 -6.05 -6.35 15.78
C SER A 80 -4.82 -6.33 14.88
N PHE A 81 -4.68 -5.29 14.07
CA PHE A 81 -3.41 -4.96 13.45
C PHE A 81 -3.26 -3.45 13.28
N SER A 82 -2.03 -3.01 13.14
CA SER A 82 -1.69 -1.66 12.73
C SER A 82 -0.65 -1.75 11.63
N THR A 83 -0.78 -0.90 10.62
CA THR A 83 0.27 -0.70 9.63
C THR A 83 0.45 0.79 9.36
N HIS A 84 1.71 1.17 9.16
CA HIS A 84 2.11 2.49 8.73
C HIS A 84 3.03 2.30 7.54
N PHE A 85 2.75 2.98 6.44
CA PHE A 85 3.64 2.98 5.30
C PHE A 85 3.76 4.37 4.69
N VAL A 86 4.87 4.56 3.97
CA VAL A 86 5.13 5.77 3.20
C VAL A 86 5.15 5.37 1.73
N CYS A 87 4.32 6.02 0.93
CA CYS A 87 4.23 5.77 -0.50
C CYS A 87 4.31 7.07 -1.32
N ALA A 88 4.55 6.94 -2.62
CA ALA A 88 4.46 8.04 -3.56
C ALA A 88 3.91 7.54 -4.91
N ILE A 89 3.08 8.37 -5.54
CA ILE A 89 2.56 8.15 -6.88
C ILE A 89 3.13 9.25 -7.78
N VAL A 90 4.03 8.87 -8.68
CA VAL A 90 4.76 9.81 -9.54
C VAL A 90 4.25 9.68 -10.98
N PRO A 91 3.42 10.63 -11.47
CA PRO A 91 2.96 10.60 -12.84
C PRO A 91 4.11 10.79 -13.82
N ARG A 92 4.03 10.13 -14.98
CA ARG A 92 4.95 10.44 -16.07
C ARG A 92 4.65 11.86 -16.57
N LYS A 93 5.71 12.67 -16.71
CA LYS A 93 5.56 14.03 -17.23
C LYS A 93 4.88 14.04 -18.60
N GLY A 94 3.89 14.91 -18.75
CA GLY A 94 3.17 15.10 -20.02
C GLY A 94 2.10 14.04 -20.31
N THR A 95 1.77 13.18 -19.34
CA THR A 95 0.64 12.25 -19.42
C THR A 95 -0.27 12.37 -18.22
N GLU A 96 -1.49 11.87 -18.36
CA GLU A 96 -2.40 11.66 -17.24
C GLU A 96 -1.81 10.65 -16.25
N GLY A 97 -1.92 10.95 -14.94
CA GLY A 97 -1.41 10.10 -13.86
C GLY A 97 -2.48 9.11 -13.39
N GLY A 98 -2.08 7.89 -13.06
CA GLY A 98 -3.00 6.84 -12.62
C GLY A 98 -2.36 5.46 -12.41
N HIS A 99 -3.06 4.49 -11.83
CA HIS A 99 -4.42 4.59 -11.27
C HIS A 99 -4.42 4.75 -9.73
N GLY A 100 -3.53 4.07 -9.02
CA GLY A 100 -3.52 4.11 -7.55
C GLY A 100 -2.67 3.02 -6.90
N ILE A 101 -2.65 3.04 -5.57
CA ILE A 101 -2.02 2.02 -4.70
C ILE A 101 -3.08 1.50 -3.75
N ALA A 102 -3.12 0.19 -3.50
CA ALA A 102 -3.95 -0.41 -2.48
C ALA A 102 -3.10 -1.19 -1.47
N PHE A 103 -3.32 -0.96 -0.17
CA PHE A 103 -2.89 -1.89 0.88
C PHE A 103 -3.90 -3.03 0.96
N LEU A 104 -3.43 -4.27 0.97
CA LEU A 104 -4.27 -5.47 0.87
C LEU A 104 -4.15 -6.34 2.11
N VAL A 105 -5.28 -6.93 2.51
CA VAL A 105 -5.37 -8.11 3.39
C VAL A 105 -6.13 -9.20 2.63
N SER A 106 -5.56 -10.40 2.51
CA SER A 106 -6.16 -11.49 1.72
C SER A 106 -5.75 -12.88 2.22
N PRO A 107 -6.50 -13.96 1.94
CA PRO A 107 -6.12 -15.32 2.32
C PRO A 107 -5.06 -15.93 1.39
N SER A 108 -4.68 -15.23 0.32
CA SER A 108 -3.71 -15.66 -0.69
C SER A 108 -2.91 -14.47 -1.22
N MET A 109 -1.67 -14.70 -1.62
CA MET A 109 -0.85 -13.75 -2.38
C MET A 109 -1.06 -13.87 -3.90
N ASP A 110 -1.85 -14.85 -4.35
CA ASP A 110 -2.17 -15.06 -5.77
C ASP A 110 -3.33 -14.14 -6.22
N PHE A 111 -2.98 -13.16 -7.05
CA PHE A 111 -3.90 -12.22 -7.69
C PHE A 111 -3.94 -12.41 -9.22
N SER A 112 -3.76 -13.64 -9.71
CA SER A 112 -3.88 -13.97 -11.15
C SER A 112 -5.23 -13.59 -11.78
N HIS A 113 -6.29 -13.52 -10.96
CA HIS A 113 -7.63 -13.09 -11.36
C HIS A 113 -7.77 -11.58 -11.55
N ALA A 114 -6.82 -10.78 -11.06
CA ALA A 114 -6.96 -9.33 -10.98
C ALA A 114 -6.66 -8.64 -12.31
N GLN A 115 -7.30 -7.48 -12.49
CA GLN A 115 -7.22 -6.67 -13.70
C GLN A 115 -6.50 -5.33 -13.41
N ALA A 116 -5.95 -4.74 -14.47
CA ALA A 116 -5.28 -3.44 -14.39
C ALA A 116 -6.30 -2.29 -14.35
N LYS A 117 -5.84 -1.04 -14.56
CA LYS A 117 -6.69 0.16 -14.59
C LYS A 117 -7.39 0.40 -13.25
N ARG A 118 -8.67 0.78 -13.31
CA ARG A 118 -9.60 1.02 -12.19
C ARG A 118 -9.70 -0.13 -11.16
N PHE A 119 -9.27 -1.34 -11.49
CA PHE A 119 -9.31 -2.47 -10.55
C PHE A 119 -8.08 -2.55 -9.65
N LEU A 120 -7.15 -1.60 -9.78
CA LEU A 120 -5.94 -1.42 -8.97
C LEU A 120 -5.03 -2.65 -8.87
N GLY A 121 -5.20 -3.65 -9.73
CA GLY A 121 -4.51 -4.93 -9.61
C GLY A 121 -5.03 -5.80 -8.47
N ALA A 122 -6.11 -5.42 -7.78
CA ALA A 122 -6.67 -6.17 -6.66
C ALA A 122 -7.99 -6.87 -7.01
N PHE A 123 -8.75 -6.34 -7.97
CA PHE A 123 -10.09 -6.78 -8.31
C PHE A 123 -10.25 -7.16 -9.79
N ASN A 124 -11.45 -7.58 -10.17
CA ASN A 124 -11.84 -7.78 -11.57
C ASN A 124 -13.30 -7.40 -11.80
N ALA A 125 -13.69 -7.32 -13.08
CA ALA A 125 -15.05 -6.95 -13.47
C ALA A 125 -16.15 -7.94 -13.00
N SER A 126 -15.81 -9.21 -12.77
CA SER A 126 -16.80 -10.23 -12.39
C SER A 126 -17.26 -10.14 -10.94
N THR A 127 -16.53 -9.43 -10.06
CA THR A 127 -16.76 -9.29 -8.59
C THR A 127 -16.80 -10.60 -7.79
N ASN A 128 -17.09 -11.72 -8.43
CA ASN A 128 -17.06 -13.06 -7.88
C ASN A 128 -15.60 -13.52 -7.78
N GLY A 129 -15.12 -13.71 -6.55
CA GLY A 129 -13.87 -14.44 -6.27
C GLY A 129 -12.76 -13.65 -5.60
N SER A 130 -12.84 -12.32 -5.51
CA SER A 130 -11.87 -11.55 -4.74
C SER A 130 -12.22 -11.63 -3.26
N GLN A 131 -11.51 -12.48 -2.50
CA GLN A 131 -11.53 -12.44 -1.03
C GLN A 131 -10.43 -11.49 -0.57
N VAL A 132 -10.73 -10.20 -0.46
CA VAL A 132 -9.76 -9.15 -0.14
C VAL A 132 -10.42 -7.99 0.60
N LEU A 133 -9.73 -7.49 1.61
CA LEU A 133 -9.96 -6.18 2.20
C LEU A 133 -8.86 -5.26 1.65
N ALA A 134 -9.24 -4.14 1.06
CA ALA A 134 -8.30 -3.15 0.55
C ALA A 134 -8.52 -1.78 1.17
N VAL A 135 -7.42 -1.05 1.37
CA VAL A 135 -7.42 0.40 1.57
C VAL A 135 -6.77 1.01 0.35
N GLU A 136 -7.56 1.64 -0.50
CA GLU A 136 -7.10 2.23 -1.76
C GLU A 136 -6.74 3.71 -1.62
N LEU A 137 -5.74 4.12 -2.40
CA LEU A 137 -5.39 5.49 -2.70
C LEU A 137 -5.58 5.67 -4.21
N ASP A 138 -6.81 6.01 -4.61
CA ASP A 138 -7.18 6.18 -6.01
C ASP A 138 -6.94 7.62 -6.47
N THR A 139 -6.43 7.75 -7.67
CA THR A 139 -6.08 9.03 -8.29
C THR A 139 -7.03 9.46 -9.40
N LEU A 140 -7.90 8.57 -9.86
CA LEU A 140 -8.84 8.83 -10.95
C LEU A 140 -10.27 8.73 -10.46
N TRP A 141 -11.14 9.44 -11.17
CA TRP A 141 -12.58 9.38 -10.93
C TRP A 141 -13.20 8.37 -11.90
N ASN A 142 -13.70 7.26 -11.37
CA ASN A 142 -14.49 6.26 -12.08
C ASN A 142 -15.96 6.33 -11.65
N PRO A 143 -16.85 7.02 -12.41
CA PRO A 143 -18.26 7.16 -12.03
C PRO A 143 -18.99 5.82 -11.90
N GLU A 144 -18.57 4.79 -12.63
CA GLU A 144 -19.09 3.43 -12.49
C GLU A 144 -18.83 2.82 -11.10
N PHE A 145 -17.80 3.30 -10.38
CA PHE A 145 -17.44 2.85 -9.03
C PHE A 145 -17.95 3.77 -7.92
N LYS A 146 -18.75 4.79 -8.29
CA LYS A 146 -19.31 5.81 -7.39
C LYS A 146 -18.25 6.65 -6.68
N ASP A 147 -17.10 6.79 -7.33
CA ASP A 147 -16.00 7.60 -6.85
C ASP A 147 -16.38 9.07 -6.65
N THR A 148 -15.70 9.71 -5.71
CA THR A 148 -15.75 11.16 -5.59
C THR A 148 -15.05 11.80 -6.80
N LYS A 149 -15.45 13.01 -7.22
CA LYS A 149 -14.89 13.69 -8.41
C LYS A 149 -13.42 14.19 -8.24
N SER A 150 -12.67 13.62 -7.30
CA SER A 150 -11.29 13.96 -6.94
C SER A 150 -10.57 12.68 -6.54
N ASN A 151 -9.23 12.68 -6.53
CA ASN A 151 -8.47 11.58 -5.94
C ASN A 151 -8.93 11.32 -4.48
N HIS A 152 -9.07 10.05 -4.10
CA HIS A 152 -9.73 9.64 -2.85
C HIS A 152 -9.00 8.52 -2.12
N VAL A 153 -9.46 8.26 -0.90
CA VAL A 153 -9.12 7.06 -0.13
C VAL A 153 -10.40 6.25 0.01
N GLY A 154 -10.30 4.95 -0.21
CA GLY A 154 -11.41 4.00 -0.15
C GLY A 154 -11.12 2.83 0.79
N ILE A 155 -12.18 2.23 1.33
CA ILE A 155 -12.17 0.93 2.01
C ILE A 155 -13.01 0.00 1.16
N ASP A 156 -12.40 -1.06 0.66
CA ASP A 156 -13.01 -1.98 -0.30
C ASP A 156 -13.08 -3.38 0.29
N VAL A 157 -14.24 -4.03 0.13
CA VAL A 157 -14.47 -5.39 0.64
C VAL A 157 -14.97 -6.25 -0.49
N ASN A 158 -14.09 -7.13 -0.99
CA ASN A 158 -14.36 -8.09 -2.06
C ASN A 158 -14.85 -7.48 -3.39
N ASN A 159 -14.86 -6.15 -3.52
CA ASN A 159 -15.42 -5.41 -4.64
C ASN A 159 -14.68 -4.08 -4.81
N PRO A 160 -14.42 -3.61 -6.04
CA PRO A 160 -13.76 -2.31 -6.26
C PRO A 160 -14.64 -1.09 -5.92
N ILE A 161 -15.91 -1.27 -5.59
CA ILE A 161 -16.77 -0.19 -5.08
C ILE A 161 -16.57 -0.10 -3.57
N SER A 162 -15.96 0.99 -3.10
CA SER A 162 -15.69 1.20 -1.68
C SER A 162 -16.97 1.24 -0.84
N ILE A 163 -16.90 0.63 0.35
CA ILE A 163 -17.94 0.74 1.39
C ILE A 163 -17.78 2.01 2.24
N GLY A 164 -16.58 2.58 2.25
CA GLY A 164 -16.29 3.91 2.80
C GLY A 164 -15.32 4.66 1.90
N VAL A 165 -15.65 5.90 1.54
CA VAL A 165 -14.84 6.73 0.63
C VAL A 165 -14.78 8.16 1.13
N ALA A 166 -13.60 8.79 1.02
CA ALA A 166 -13.42 10.20 1.31
C ALA A 166 -12.39 10.82 0.35
N PRO A 167 -12.57 12.09 -0.07
CA PRO A 167 -11.54 12.81 -0.82
C PRO A 167 -10.21 12.78 -0.05
N ALA A 168 -9.11 12.60 -0.78
CA ALA A 168 -7.80 12.47 -0.15
C ALA A 168 -7.47 13.77 0.60
N SER A 169 -7.49 13.69 1.92
CA SER A 169 -7.28 14.82 2.82
C SER A 169 -6.85 14.31 4.20
N TYR A 170 -6.37 15.21 5.03
CA TYR A 170 -6.01 14.91 6.41
C TYR A 170 -6.55 15.96 7.36
N TYR A 171 -6.92 15.55 8.58
CA TYR A 171 -7.29 16.50 9.62
C TYR A 171 -6.04 17.17 10.17
N SER A 172 -5.88 18.47 9.88
CA SER A 172 -4.79 19.28 10.43
C SER A 172 -5.14 19.68 11.85
N ASP A 173 -4.48 19.08 12.85
CA ASP A 173 -4.70 19.40 14.28
C ASP A 173 -4.38 20.86 14.60
N MET A 174 -3.40 21.43 13.90
CA MET A 174 -3.01 22.83 14.02
C MET A 174 -4.10 23.77 13.50
N ASN A 175 -4.62 23.49 12.29
CA ASN A 175 -5.61 24.37 11.64
C ASN A 175 -7.07 23.97 11.95
N ARG A 176 -7.27 22.86 12.68
CA ARG A 176 -8.56 22.26 13.06
C ARG A 176 -9.52 22.02 11.89
N LYS A 177 -8.99 21.70 10.70
CA LYS A 177 -9.77 21.47 9.49
C LYS A 177 -9.13 20.39 8.61
N ASN A 178 -9.91 19.83 7.69
CA ASN A 178 -9.37 18.93 6.68
C ASN A 178 -8.60 19.74 5.62
N GLU A 179 -7.41 19.26 5.27
CA GLU A 179 -6.57 19.80 4.21
C GLU A 179 -6.39 18.75 3.11
N SER A 180 -6.59 19.17 1.86
CA SER A 180 -6.52 18.29 0.69
C SER A 180 -5.11 17.79 0.41
N ILE A 181 -5.00 16.54 -0.05
CA ILE A 181 -3.76 15.92 -0.51
C ILE A 181 -3.93 15.59 -1.99
N ASN A 182 -3.02 16.12 -2.81
CA ASN A 182 -2.88 15.67 -4.19
C ASN A 182 -1.98 14.44 -4.24
N LEU A 183 -2.58 13.27 -4.43
CA LEU A 183 -1.86 11.99 -4.51
C LEU A 183 -0.92 11.92 -5.73
N LEU A 184 -1.23 12.64 -6.82
CA LEU A 184 -0.40 12.73 -8.03
C LEU A 184 0.70 13.79 -7.95
N SER A 185 0.94 14.38 -6.77
CA SER A 185 2.00 15.39 -6.59
C SER A 185 3.43 14.82 -6.70
N GLY A 186 3.59 13.49 -6.70
CA GLY A 186 4.89 12.82 -6.62
C GLY A 186 5.55 12.89 -5.24
N LYS A 187 4.98 13.66 -4.29
CA LYS A 187 5.51 13.80 -2.94
C LYS A 187 5.12 12.60 -2.07
N PRO A 188 5.99 12.16 -1.14
CA PRO A 188 5.66 11.08 -0.22
C PRO A 188 4.47 11.41 0.69
N VAL A 189 3.58 10.43 0.83
CA VAL A 189 2.40 10.43 1.70
C VAL A 189 2.54 9.30 2.71
N GLN A 190 2.22 9.58 3.96
CA GLN A 190 2.10 8.59 5.02
C GLN A 190 0.67 8.07 5.09
N VAL A 191 0.51 6.77 5.30
CA VAL A 191 -0.78 6.10 5.47
C VAL A 191 -0.72 5.24 6.72
N TRP A 192 -1.71 5.41 7.60
CA TRP A 192 -1.93 4.55 8.76
C TRP A 192 -3.24 3.80 8.59
N VAL A 193 -3.20 2.50 8.82
CA VAL A 193 -4.38 1.63 8.85
C VAL A 193 -4.36 0.88 10.17
N ASP A 194 -5.29 1.20 11.06
CA ASP A 194 -5.42 0.56 12.37
C ASP A 194 -6.74 -0.18 12.46
N TYR A 195 -6.67 -1.49 12.63
CA TYR A 195 -7.80 -2.35 12.92
C TYR A 195 -7.74 -2.82 14.36
N ASP A 196 -8.80 -2.58 15.13
CA ASP A 196 -8.83 -2.95 16.54
C ASP A 196 -9.59 -4.23 16.88
N GLY A 197 -9.94 -5.00 15.86
CA GLY A 197 -10.81 -6.16 16.00
C GLY A 197 -12.27 -5.86 15.66
N THR A 198 -12.66 -4.58 15.59
CA THR A 198 -14.03 -4.15 15.24
C THR A 198 -14.08 -2.98 14.26
N MET A 199 -13.17 -2.02 14.39
CA MET A 199 -13.15 -0.78 13.64
C MET A 199 -11.85 -0.69 12.83
N LEU A 200 -11.98 -0.39 11.54
CA LEU A 200 -10.86 -0.05 10.67
C LEU A 200 -10.76 1.47 10.54
N ASN A 201 -9.68 2.04 11.07
CA ASN A 201 -9.38 3.47 10.98
C ASN A 201 -8.28 3.69 9.95
N VAL A 202 -8.52 4.58 8.99
CA VAL A 202 -7.56 4.97 7.96
C VAL A 202 -7.24 6.44 8.11
N SER A 203 -5.95 6.77 8.18
CA SER A 203 -5.46 8.15 8.20
C SER A 203 -4.39 8.31 7.12
N ILE A 204 -4.36 9.46 6.47
CA ILE A 204 -3.25 9.84 5.58
C ILE A 204 -2.71 11.21 5.97
N ALA A 205 -1.45 11.51 5.68
CA ALA A 205 -0.87 12.84 5.85
C ALA A 205 0.39 13.03 4.99
N PRO A 206 0.79 14.28 4.67
CA PRO A 206 2.11 14.54 4.08
C PRO A 206 3.27 14.03 4.96
N LEU A 207 4.43 13.75 4.36
CA LEU A 207 5.57 13.13 5.03
C LEU A 207 6.01 13.78 6.36
N LYS A 208 5.97 15.11 6.46
CA LYS A 208 6.44 15.86 7.64
C LYS A 208 5.33 16.17 8.66
N VAL A 209 4.13 15.62 8.44
CA VAL A 209 2.97 15.80 9.31
C VAL A 209 2.81 14.55 10.18
N LYS A 210 2.62 14.71 11.48
CA LYS A 210 2.36 13.58 12.38
C LYS A 210 1.01 12.91 12.04
N LYS A 211 0.80 11.68 12.51
CA LYS A 211 -0.49 11.00 12.39
C LYS A 211 -1.62 11.92 12.90
N PRO A 212 -2.63 12.25 12.09
CA PRO A 212 -3.76 13.09 12.50
C PRO A 212 -4.48 12.52 13.72
N SER A 213 -4.98 13.40 14.61
CA SER A 213 -5.79 12.95 15.76
C SER A 213 -7.15 12.35 15.38
N ARG A 214 -7.62 12.64 14.16
CA ARG A 214 -8.88 12.14 13.60
C ARG A 214 -8.59 11.34 12.35
N PRO A 215 -9.08 10.09 12.24
CA PRO A 215 -8.93 9.33 11.02
C PRO A 215 -9.74 9.97 9.89
N LEU A 216 -9.26 9.80 8.65
CA LEU A 216 -9.99 10.19 7.45
C LEU A 216 -11.24 9.31 7.26
N LEU A 217 -11.08 8.01 7.46
CA LEU A 217 -12.16 7.02 7.41
C LEU A 217 -12.16 6.17 8.67
N SER A 218 -13.35 5.83 9.14
CA SER A 218 -13.57 4.89 10.23
C SER A 218 -14.77 4.02 9.83
N HIS A 219 -14.56 2.71 9.69
CA HIS A 219 -15.61 1.79 9.26
C HIS A 219 -15.63 0.53 10.13
N PRO A 220 -16.79 0.09 10.64
CA PRO A 220 -16.91 -1.23 11.26
C PRO A 220 -16.60 -2.31 10.22
N ILE A 221 -15.72 -3.24 10.59
CA ILE A 221 -15.27 -4.36 9.75
C ILE A 221 -15.30 -5.63 10.59
N ASN A 222 -15.80 -6.71 10.02
CA ASN A 222 -15.71 -8.05 10.60
C ASN A 222 -14.85 -8.94 9.70
N LEU A 223 -13.57 -9.14 10.06
CA LEU A 223 -12.66 -9.97 9.27
C LEU A 223 -13.12 -11.43 9.14
N SER A 224 -13.89 -11.97 10.10
CA SER A 224 -14.43 -13.33 10.01
C SER A 224 -15.54 -13.46 8.96
N GLU A 225 -16.29 -12.38 8.69
CA GLU A 225 -17.27 -12.34 7.60
C GLU A 225 -16.59 -12.17 6.23
N ILE A 226 -15.53 -11.37 6.16
CA ILE A 226 -14.77 -11.17 4.93
C ILE A 226 -13.98 -12.43 4.55
N PHE A 227 -13.40 -13.12 5.53
CA PHE A 227 -12.52 -14.28 5.36
C PHE A 227 -13.05 -15.51 6.12
N PRO A 228 -14.20 -16.07 5.73
CA PRO A 228 -14.80 -17.20 6.43
C PRO A 228 -13.88 -18.42 6.41
N ASN A 229 -13.72 -19.07 7.56
CA ASN A 229 -12.88 -20.26 7.76
C ASN A 229 -11.38 -20.08 7.42
N ARG A 230 -10.88 -18.84 7.40
CA ARG A 230 -9.45 -18.55 7.18
C ARG A 230 -8.76 -18.24 8.51
N THR A 231 -7.65 -18.94 8.76
CA THR A 231 -6.81 -18.73 9.96
C THR A 231 -5.47 -18.07 9.63
N LYS A 232 -5.21 -17.82 8.34
CA LYS A 232 -3.98 -17.22 7.82
C LYS A 232 -4.35 -16.18 6.77
N LEU A 233 -3.93 -14.94 6.97
CA LEU A 233 -4.04 -13.87 5.97
C LEU A 233 -2.66 -13.29 5.67
N PHE A 234 -2.51 -12.77 4.47
CA PHE A 234 -1.32 -12.08 4.00
C PHE A 234 -1.62 -10.59 3.91
N VAL A 235 -0.58 -9.78 4.10
CA VAL A 235 -0.63 -8.33 3.91
C VAL A 235 0.38 -7.90 2.87
N GLY A 236 0.00 -6.89 2.11
CA GLY A 236 0.83 -6.42 1.01
C GLY A 236 0.24 -5.22 0.32
N PHE A 237 0.72 -4.99 -0.89
CA PHE A 237 0.31 -3.89 -1.73
C PHE A 237 -0.01 -4.37 -3.14
N SER A 238 -0.92 -3.66 -3.79
CA SER A 238 -1.12 -3.73 -5.23
C SER A 238 -1.11 -2.33 -5.83
N ALA A 239 -0.73 -2.24 -7.09
CA ALA A 239 -0.93 -1.07 -7.91
C ALA A 239 -1.15 -1.49 -9.36
N ALA A 240 -1.85 -0.65 -10.11
CA ALA A 240 -2.02 -0.83 -11.53
C ALA A 240 -1.92 0.49 -12.31
N THR A 241 -1.56 0.35 -13.58
CA THR A 241 -1.64 1.42 -14.57
C THR A 241 -2.65 1.06 -15.65
N GLY A 242 -3.02 2.06 -16.45
CA GLY A 242 -3.89 1.92 -17.60
C GLY A 242 -3.37 2.79 -18.73
N ASN A 243 -4.23 3.65 -19.26
CA ASN A 243 -3.79 4.72 -20.16
C ASN A 243 -3.24 5.93 -19.38
N ALA A 244 -3.76 6.13 -18.17
CA ALA A 244 -3.15 6.99 -17.17
C ALA A 244 -2.06 6.18 -16.44
N VAL A 245 -0.86 6.75 -16.34
CA VAL A 245 0.34 6.02 -15.91
C VAL A 245 1.11 6.77 -14.84
N SER A 246 1.58 6.02 -13.85
CA SER A 246 2.41 6.54 -12.76
C SER A 246 3.38 5.46 -12.28
N GLY A 247 4.53 5.90 -11.78
CA GLY A 247 5.36 5.06 -10.94
C GLY A 247 4.74 4.99 -9.54
N HIS A 248 4.45 3.79 -9.07
CA HIS A 248 3.88 3.55 -7.74
C HIS A 248 4.97 3.01 -6.82
N TYR A 249 5.31 3.74 -5.77
CA TYR A 249 6.44 3.42 -4.90
C TYR A 249 5.99 3.24 -3.45
N ILE A 250 6.48 2.19 -2.80
CA ILE A 250 6.51 2.06 -1.35
C ILE A 250 7.95 2.35 -0.92
N ILE A 251 8.09 3.31 0.00
CA ILE A 251 9.37 3.86 0.44
C ILE A 251 9.77 3.23 1.77
N TRP A 252 8.79 3.03 2.65
CA TRP A 252 8.95 2.49 4.00
C TRP A 252 7.67 1.80 4.43
N TRP A 253 7.77 0.72 5.22
CA TRP A 253 6.59 -0.02 5.68
C TRP A 253 6.82 -0.70 7.04
N SER A 254 5.98 -0.39 8.02
CA SER A 254 5.89 -1.12 9.29
C SER A 254 4.50 -1.73 9.49
N PHE A 255 4.48 -2.90 10.09
CA PHE A 255 3.27 -3.67 10.38
C PHE A 255 3.41 -4.34 11.75
N SER A 256 2.31 -4.43 12.49
CA SER A 256 2.24 -5.18 13.75
C SER A 256 0.83 -5.70 14.01
N THR A 257 0.71 -6.93 14.49
CA THR A 257 -0.56 -7.44 15.07
C THR A 257 -0.76 -7.04 16.53
N SER A 258 0.27 -6.49 17.17
CA SER A 258 0.18 -5.98 18.54
C SER A 258 -0.14 -4.48 18.50
N ARG A 259 -1.29 -4.11 19.05
CA ARG A 259 -1.84 -2.75 18.95
C ARG A 259 -0.85 -1.72 19.50
N GLY A 260 -0.51 -0.72 18.68
CA GLY A 260 0.38 0.38 19.07
C GLY A 260 1.88 0.02 19.09
N SER A 261 2.27 -1.21 18.71
CA SER A 261 3.67 -1.65 18.63
C SER A 261 4.21 -1.51 17.20
N LEU A 262 4.16 -0.30 16.65
CA LEU A 262 4.80 0.03 15.37
C LEU A 262 6.16 0.68 15.62
N GLN A 263 7.15 0.30 14.82
CA GLN A 263 8.42 1.00 14.80
C GLN A 263 8.20 2.42 14.26
N PRO A 264 8.71 3.47 14.93
CA PRO A 264 8.52 4.84 14.48
C PRO A 264 9.32 5.12 13.21
N LEU A 265 8.71 5.85 12.27
CA LEU A 265 9.38 6.31 11.06
C LEU A 265 10.50 7.31 11.39
N ASP A 266 11.73 6.99 10.98
CA ASP A 266 12.83 7.95 10.92
C ASP A 266 12.92 8.57 9.51
N ILE A 267 12.33 9.75 9.36
CA ILE A 267 12.27 10.49 8.09
C ILE A 267 13.67 10.77 7.51
N SER A 268 14.71 10.90 8.37
CA SER A 268 16.06 11.23 7.92
C SER A 268 16.74 10.09 7.13
N ARG A 269 16.21 8.86 7.26
CA ARG A 269 16.74 7.66 6.61
C ARG A 269 15.98 7.28 5.33
N LEU A 270 14.94 8.03 4.98
CA LEU A 270 14.14 7.73 3.79
C LEU A 270 14.90 8.02 2.50
N VAL A 271 14.75 7.10 1.56
CA VAL A 271 15.29 7.23 0.20
C VAL A 271 14.39 8.15 -0.62
N GLU A 272 15.02 9.01 -1.42
CA GLU A 272 14.30 9.95 -2.28
C GLU A 272 13.64 9.25 -3.48
N VAL A 273 12.41 9.64 -3.79
CA VAL A 273 11.65 9.08 -4.91
C VAL A 273 12.12 9.69 -6.22
N PRO A 274 12.33 8.91 -7.29
CA PRO A 274 12.67 9.45 -8.60
C PRO A 274 11.55 10.37 -9.09
N HIS A 275 11.91 11.62 -9.40
CA HIS A 275 11.01 12.54 -10.10
C HIS A 275 11.35 12.50 -11.59
N SER A 276 10.35 12.55 -12.47
CA SER A 276 10.61 12.67 -13.90
C SER A 276 11.25 14.03 -14.19
N SER A 277 12.56 14.06 -14.37
CA SER A 277 13.26 15.21 -14.95
C SER A 277 12.82 15.37 -16.40
N ALA A 278 12.72 16.62 -16.87
CA ALA A 278 12.38 16.87 -18.27
C ALA A 278 13.40 16.15 -19.17
N PRO A 279 13.01 15.58 -20.32
CA PRO A 279 13.99 15.41 -21.37
C PRO A 279 14.56 16.80 -21.64
N HIS A 280 15.87 16.97 -21.46
CA HIS A 280 16.55 18.12 -22.05
C HIS A 280 16.14 18.10 -23.52
N LYS A 281 15.41 19.12 -23.97
CA LYS A 281 15.25 19.36 -25.40
C LYS A 281 16.66 19.51 -25.92
N LYS A 282 17.24 18.44 -26.48
CA LYS A 282 18.42 18.61 -27.34
C LYS A 282 17.91 19.53 -28.44
N LEU A 283 18.39 20.78 -28.44
CA LEU A 283 18.16 21.67 -29.56
C LEU A 283 18.54 20.84 -30.80
N PRO A 284 17.65 20.65 -31.79
CA PRO A 284 18.01 19.83 -32.94
C PRO A 284 19.27 20.44 -33.52
N ILE A 285 20.35 19.65 -33.58
CA ILE A 285 21.65 20.10 -34.10
C ILE A 285 21.48 20.72 -35.50
N ILE A 286 20.44 20.29 -36.22
CA ILE A 286 19.96 20.84 -37.48
C ILE A 286 19.68 22.36 -37.40
N LEU A 287 19.09 22.88 -36.32
CA LEU A 287 18.82 24.31 -36.18
C LEU A 287 20.12 25.12 -36.04
N LEU A 288 21.11 24.57 -35.35
CA LEU A 288 22.42 25.20 -35.15
C LEU A 288 23.23 25.20 -36.46
N VAL A 289 23.17 24.09 -37.21
CA VAL A 289 23.78 23.96 -38.54
C VAL A 289 23.12 24.90 -39.56
N CYS A 290 21.79 24.98 -39.59
CA CYS A 290 21.07 25.93 -40.46
C CYS A 290 21.42 27.38 -40.14
N LEU A 291 21.57 27.75 -38.87
CA LEU A 291 21.98 29.10 -38.48
C LEU A 291 23.39 29.43 -38.99
N THR A 292 24.33 28.48 -38.91
CA THR A 292 25.70 28.67 -39.41
C THR A 292 25.75 28.80 -40.93
N PHE A 293 24.93 28.04 -41.67
CA PHE A 293 24.85 28.16 -43.13
C PHE A 293 24.27 29.52 -43.56
N VAL A 294 23.20 30.00 -42.92
CA VAL A 294 22.58 31.30 -43.24
C VAL A 294 23.55 32.45 -42.96
N VAL A 295 24.32 32.41 -41.86
CA VAL A 295 25.33 33.42 -41.55
C VAL A 295 26.46 33.41 -42.58
N PHE A 296 26.94 32.24 -43.00
CA PHE A 296 27.95 32.14 -44.06
C PHE A 296 27.48 32.67 -45.41
N SER A 297 26.21 32.42 -45.77
CA SER A 297 25.62 32.92 -47.03
C SER A 297 25.37 34.42 -47.05
N LEU A 298 25.27 35.07 -45.88
CA LEU A 298 25.10 36.53 -45.75
C LEU A 298 26.44 37.29 -45.68
N LEU A 299 27.55 36.58 -45.46
CA LEU A 299 28.90 37.13 -45.33
C LEU A 299 29.80 36.88 -46.56
N ALA A 300 29.30 36.14 -47.56
CA ALA A 300 29.94 35.92 -48.85
C ALA A 300 29.29 36.81 -49.92
#